data_AF-A0A9D4SNN0-F1
#
_entry.id   AF-A0A9D4SNN0-F1
#
_cell.length_a   1.000
_cell.length_b   1.000
_cell.length_c   1.000
_cell.angle_alpha   90.00
_cell.angle_beta   90.00
_cell.angle_gamma   90.00
#
_symmetry.space_group_name_H-M   'P 1'
#
loop_
_entity.id
_entity.type
_entity.pdbx_description
1 polymer ?
#
loop_
_entity_poly.entity_id
_entity_poly.type
_entity_poly.pdbx_seq_one_letter_code
_entity_poly.pdbx_strand_id
1 'polypeptide(L)'
;MEDLRTLILSDQPSTLQHVQFSRLQRLKFFPHEMNTVTPEQLFGMLRNGGKLTEACLGWCQLTDASLEALVASGTFAHLREFELNEVECVSGVGLRSLVAADSDLASLTVFGCDFVTRADIEQLREQVAQQNLDLVIRYFEL
;
A
#
# COMPACT_ATOMS: atom_id res chain seq x y z
N MET A 1 -14.95 -14.83 16.23
CA MET A 1 -13.83 -14.37 15.41
C MET A 1 -14.08 -12.88 15.20
N GLU A 2 -13.25 -12.03 15.78
CA GLU A 2 -13.53 -10.60 15.93
C GLU A 2 -13.66 -9.90 14.57
N ASP A 3 -14.69 -9.06 14.47
CA ASP A 3 -15.08 -8.26 13.31
C ASP A 3 -14.15 -7.05 13.14
N LEU A 4 -12.84 -7.28 13.01
CA LEU A 4 -11.87 -6.20 12.96
C LEU A 4 -11.89 -5.52 11.58
N ARG A 5 -12.51 -4.34 11.52
CA ARG A 5 -12.56 -3.49 10.31
C ARG A 5 -11.39 -2.53 10.20
N THR A 6 -10.69 -2.27 11.32
CA THR A 6 -9.57 -1.33 11.37
C THR A 6 -8.44 -1.95 12.15
N LEU A 7 -7.27 -2.02 11.54
CA LEU A 7 -6.06 -2.55 12.14
C LEU A 7 -5.02 -1.43 12.15
N ILE A 8 -4.56 -1.07 13.35
CA ILE A 8 -3.45 -0.14 13.55
C ILE A 8 -2.30 -0.95 14.13
N LEU A 9 -1.19 -0.97 13.41
CA LEU A 9 0.03 -1.68 13.79
C LEU A 9 1.10 -0.62 14.01
N SER A 10 1.24 -0.25 15.27
CA SER A 10 2.27 0.67 15.77
C SER A 10 3.42 -0.08 16.44
N ASP A 11 3.19 -1.32 16.90
CA ASP A 11 4.14 -2.15 17.64
C ASP A 11 4.25 -3.60 17.09
N GLN A 12 5.36 -4.26 17.42
CA GLN A 12 5.78 -5.59 16.95
C GLN A 12 4.67 -6.66 17.04
N PRO A 13 4.12 -7.15 15.91
CA PRO A 13 3.12 -8.21 15.95
C PRO A 13 3.80 -9.58 15.97
N SER A 14 4.31 -9.98 17.13
CA SER A 14 4.80 -11.35 17.35
C SER A 14 3.68 -12.42 17.27
N THR A 15 2.41 -12.00 17.17
CA THR A 15 1.22 -12.87 17.27
C THR A 15 0.34 -12.92 16.02
N LEU A 16 0.64 -12.17 14.94
CA LEU A 16 -0.29 -12.03 13.81
C LEU A 16 -0.06 -12.99 12.63
N GLN A 17 0.95 -13.86 12.69
CA GLN A 17 1.34 -14.76 11.59
C GLN A 17 0.24 -15.77 11.16
N HIS A 18 -0.84 -15.91 11.95
CA HIS A 18 -1.95 -16.82 11.66
C HIS A 18 -3.32 -16.12 11.62
N VAL A 19 -3.37 -14.80 11.72
CA VAL A 19 -4.64 -14.06 11.74
C VAL A 19 -4.97 -13.57 10.35
N GLN A 20 -6.12 -14.00 9.82
CA GLN A 20 -6.66 -13.52 8.56
C GLN A 20 -7.73 -12.45 8.80
N PHE A 21 -7.59 -11.30 8.15
CA PHE A 21 -8.53 -10.19 8.31
C PHE A 21 -9.45 -10.05 7.09
N SER A 22 -10.37 -11.01 6.91
CA SER A 22 -11.29 -11.07 5.75
C SER A 22 -12.33 -9.94 5.69
N ARG A 23 -12.45 -9.14 6.75
CA ARG A 23 -13.34 -7.97 6.85
C ARG A 23 -12.58 -6.66 7.10
N LEU A 24 -11.25 -6.66 7.00
CA LEU A 24 -10.46 -5.45 7.17
C LEU A 24 -10.81 -4.45 6.08
N GLN A 25 -11.12 -3.22 6.49
CA GLN A 25 -11.40 -2.12 5.58
C GLN A 25 -10.31 -1.06 5.66
N ARG A 26 -9.69 -0.89 6.83
CA ARG A 26 -8.67 0.13 7.07
C ARG A 26 -7.43 -0.47 7.72
N LEU A 27 -6.27 -0.22 7.13
CA LEU A 27 -4.98 -0.60 7.67
C LEU A 27 -4.14 0.65 7.87
N LYS A 28 -3.60 0.82 9.07
CA LYS A 28 -2.51 1.76 9.34
C LYS A 28 -1.32 0.98 9.90
N PHE A 29 -0.20 1.04 9.23
CA PHE A 29 1.02 0.33 9.59
C PHE A 29 2.17 1.34 9.66
N PHE A 30 2.55 1.71 10.88
CA PHE A 30 3.59 2.70 11.18
C PHE A 30 4.39 2.22 12.41
N PRO A 31 5.37 1.33 12.21
CA PRO A 31 6.15 0.79 13.32
C PRO A 31 7.01 1.89 13.95
N HIS A 32 6.94 2.05 15.27
CA HIS A 32 7.71 3.09 16.00
C HIS A 32 9.21 2.75 16.22
N GLU A 33 9.62 1.51 15.98
CA GLU A 33 11.00 1.01 16.16
C GLU A 33 11.41 0.12 14.98
N MET A 34 12.65 -0.42 14.98
CA MET A 34 13.19 -1.35 13.97
C MET A 34 12.11 -2.34 13.52
N ASN A 35 11.58 -2.10 12.32
CA ASN A 35 10.48 -2.89 11.79
C ASN A 35 10.97 -4.31 11.47
N THR A 36 10.44 -5.29 12.18
CA THR A 36 10.72 -6.72 11.96
C THR A 36 9.64 -7.40 11.13
N VAL A 37 8.53 -6.70 10.84
CA VAL A 37 7.48 -7.21 9.96
C VAL A 37 8.04 -7.26 8.56
N THR A 38 8.34 -8.48 8.11
CA THR A 38 8.85 -8.68 6.77
C THR A 38 7.73 -8.42 5.76
N PRO A 39 8.06 -8.10 4.50
CA PRO A 39 7.08 -7.98 3.45
C PRO A 39 6.17 -9.21 3.40
N GLU A 40 6.73 -10.42 3.51
CA GLU A 40 6.02 -11.70 3.48
C GLU A 40 4.98 -11.84 4.61
N GLN A 41 5.25 -11.26 5.78
CA GLN A 41 4.31 -11.25 6.89
C GLN A 41 3.17 -10.27 6.63
N LEU A 42 3.48 -9.05 6.19
CA LEU A 42 2.48 -8.07 5.78
C LEU A 42 1.58 -8.64 4.68
N PHE A 43 2.17 -9.28 3.68
CA PHE A 43 1.49 -10.07 2.67
C PHE A 43 0.59 -11.16 3.23
N GLY A 44 1.11 -11.97 4.14
CA GLY A 44 0.36 -13.07 4.76
C GLY A 44 -0.89 -12.58 5.49
N MET A 45 -0.81 -11.38 6.08
CA MET A 45 -1.92 -10.73 6.79
C MET A 45 -2.96 -10.13 5.84
N LEU A 46 -2.51 -9.57 4.72
CA LEU A 46 -3.37 -8.87 3.78
C LEU A 46 -3.90 -9.74 2.64
N ARG A 47 -3.25 -10.88 2.34
CA ARG A 47 -3.70 -11.79 1.28
C ARG A 47 -5.15 -12.19 1.53
N ASN A 48 -5.98 -12.09 0.49
CA ASN A 48 -7.43 -12.31 0.56
C ASN A 48 -8.22 -11.26 1.38
N GLY A 49 -7.57 -10.19 1.85
CA GLY A 49 -8.16 -9.02 2.50
C GLY A 49 -8.84 -8.08 1.52
N GLY A 50 -9.51 -8.63 0.48
CA GLY A 50 -10.16 -7.90 -0.62
C GLY A 50 -11.39 -7.11 -0.20
N LYS A 51 -11.37 -6.49 0.97
CA LYS A 51 -12.34 -5.49 1.43
C LYS A 51 -11.64 -4.23 1.93
N LEU A 52 -10.32 -4.15 1.79
CA LEU A 52 -9.53 -3.01 2.19
C LEU A 52 -9.89 -1.82 1.29
N THR A 53 -10.37 -0.75 1.91
CA THR A 53 -10.70 0.52 1.24
C THR A 53 -9.68 1.59 1.54
N GLU A 54 -8.96 1.49 2.66
CA GLU A 54 -7.92 2.45 3.06
C GLU A 54 -6.69 1.69 3.56
N ALA A 55 -5.51 2.07 3.07
CA ALA A 55 -4.24 1.57 3.54
C ALA A 55 -3.26 2.72 3.72
N CYS A 56 -2.56 2.72 4.84
CA CYS A 56 -1.52 3.68 5.14
C CYS A 56 -0.33 2.89 5.66
N LEU A 57 0.74 2.84 4.87
CA LEU A 57 1.95 2.07 5.15
C LEU A 57 3.12 3.04 5.27
N GLY A 58 3.84 2.98 6.38
CA GLY A 58 5.10 3.68 6.51
C GLY A 58 6.17 2.88 7.24
N TRP A 59 7.41 3.31 7.05
CA TRP A 59 8.61 2.67 7.61
C TRP A 59 8.60 1.14 7.44
N CYS A 60 8.26 0.67 6.24
CA CYS A 60 8.15 -0.75 5.90
C CYS A 60 8.99 -1.11 4.68
N GLN A 61 9.44 -2.36 4.60
CA GLN A 61 10.28 -2.87 3.50
C GLN A 61 9.45 -3.27 2.27
N LEU A 62 8.38 -2.54 1.96
CA LEU A 62 7.58 -2.81 0.77
C LEU A 62 8.46 -2.53 -0.47
N THR A 63 8.65 -3.55 -1.31
CA THR A 63 9.35 -3.49 -2.60
C THR A 63 8.37 -3.40 -3.77
N ASP A 64 8.84 -3.04 -4.96
CA ASP A 64 8.02 -3.09 -6.19
C ASP A 64 7.40 -4.47 -6.43
N ALA A 65 8.21 -5.54 -6.32
CA ALA A 65 7.73 -6.92 -6.46
C ALA A 65 6.69 -7.25 -5.39
N SER A 66 6.85 -6.68 -4.19
CA SER A 66 5.88 -6.92 -3.13
C SER A 66 4.53 -6.25 -3.41
N LEU A 67 4.57 -5.00 -3.89
CA LEU A 67 3.39 -4.25 -4.28
C LEU A 67 2.66 -4.92 -5.44
N GLU A 68 3.40 -5.39 -6.45
CA GLU A 68 2.85 -6.12 -7.60
C GLU A 68 2.09 -7.38 -7.17
N ALA A 69 2.63 -8.18 -6.25
CA ALA A 69 1.93 -9.37 -5.79
C ALA A 69 0.70 -9.04 -4.92
N LEU A 70 0.68 -7.93 -4.17
CA LEU A 70 -0.53 -7.49 -3.44
C LEU A 70 -1.63 -7.15 -4.42
N VAL A 71 -1.29 -6.39 -5.46
CA VAL A 71 -2.19 -6.05 -6.57
C VAL A 71 -2.71 -7.31 -7.25
N ALA A 72 -1.82 -8.21 -7.69
CA ALA A 72 -2.18 -9.43 -8.41
C ALA A 72 -3.04 -10.40 -7.58
N SER A 73 -2.92 -10.36 -6.26
CA SER A 73 -3.76 -11.16 -5.35
C SER A 73 -5.20 -10.62 -5.19
N GLY A 74 -5.52 -9.45 -5.76
CA GLY A 74 -6.81 -8.78 -5.59
C GLY A 74 -6.99 -8.11 -4.22
N THR A 75 -5.94 -8.06 -3.40
CA THR A 75 -5.98 -7.44 -2.06
C THR A 75 -6.36 -5.96 -2.15
N PHE A 76 -5.92 -5.26 -3.20
CA PHE A 76 -6.18 -3.84 -3.42
C PHE A 76 -7.27 -3.53 -4.45
N ALA A 77 -8.07 -4.52 -4.88
CA ALA A 77 -9.13 -4.30 -5.87
C ALA A 77 -10.17 -3.25 -5.44
N HIS A 78 -10.41 -3.13 -4.13
CA HIS A 78 -11.36 -2.16 -3.57
C HIS A 78 -10.70 -1.01 -2.81
N LEU A 79 -9.38 -0.87 -2.93
CA LEU A 79 -8.63 0.16 -2.23
C LEU A 79 -8.96 1.51 -2.86
N ARG A 80 -9.46 2.46 -2.05
CA ARG A 80 -9.81 3.82 -2.49
C ARG A 80 -8.73 4.83 -2.14
N GLU A 81 -8.12 4.65 -0.98
CA GLU A 81 -7.09 5.53 -0.46
C GLU A 81 -5.84 4.71 -0.11
N PHE A 82 -4.71 5.07 -0.71
CA PHE A 82 -3.43 4.49 -0.39
C PHE A 82 -2.41 5.56 -0.06
N GLU A 83 -1.76 5.41 1.08
CA GLU A 83 -0.69 6.29 1.52
C GLU A 83 0.59 5.49 1.79
N LEU A 84 1.69 5.92 1.18
CA LEU A 84 3.04 5.46 1.43
C LEU A 84 3.81 6.58 2.11
N ASN A 85 4.38 6.30 3.28
CA ASN A 85 5.13 7.26 4.08
C ASN A 85 6.51 6.68 4.41
N GLU A 86 7.57 7.24 3.86
CA GLU A 86 8.95 6.83 4.17
C GLU A 86 9.17 5.32 3.93
N VAL A 87 8.74 4.87 2.74
CA VAL A 87 8.90 3.49 2.27
C VAL A 87 10.09 3.44 1.31
N GLU A 88 11.20 2.89 1.79
CA GLU A 88 12.52 2.99 1.14
C GLU A 88 12.75 1.99 -0.01
N CYS A 89 11.80 1.11 -0.37
CA CYS A 89 12.05 0.08 -1.38
C CYS A 89 11.03 0.07 -2.53
N VAL A 90 10.07 1.00 -2.54
CA VAL A 90 9.15 1.20 -3.67
C VAL A 90 9.71 2.28 -4.59
N SER A 91 9.66 2.01 -5.89
CA SER A 91 9.98 2.98 -6.94
C SER A 91 8.75 3.32 -7.79
N GLY A 92 8.95 4.17 -8.80
CA GLY A 92 7.92 4.42 -9.80
C GLY A 92 7.40 3.16 -10.52
N VAL A 93 8.20 2.08 -10.59
CA VAL A 93 7.78 0.81 -11.22
C VAL A 93 6.62 0.18 -10.45
N GLY A 94 6.73 0.06 -9.12
CA GLY A 94 5.67 -0.46 -8.28
C GLY A 94 4.42 0.39 -8.33
N LEU A 95 4.56 1.73 -8.28
CA LEU A 95 3.44 2.65 -8.36
C LEU A 95 2.68 2.56 -9.69
N ARG A 96 3.39 2.41 -10.83
CA ARG A 96 2.75 2.20 -12.13
C ARG A 96 1.96 0.91 -12.18
N SER A 97 2.46 -0.15 -11.55
CA SER A 97 1.76 -1.44 -11.46
C SER A 97 0.47 -1.32 -10.63
N LEU A 98 0.50 -0.56 -9.55
CA LEU A 98 -0.68 -0.22 -8.75
C LEU A 98 -1.71 0.56 -9.58
N VAL A 99 -1.30 1.60 -10.31
CA VAL A 99 -2.22 2.43 -11.11
C VAL A 99 -2.76 1.71 -12.34
N ALA A 100 -1.99 0.76 -12.90
CA ALA A 100 -2.43 -0.06 -14.02
C ALA A 100 -3.45 -1.15 -13.60
N ALA A 101 -3.61 -1.39 -12.31
CA ALA A 101 -4.56 -2.38 -11.80
C ALA A 101 -5.99 -1.89 -11.89
N ASP A 102 -6.90 -2.80 -12.24
CA ASP A 102 -8.34 -2.55 -12.12
C ASP A 102 -8.70 -2.48 -10.63
N SER A 103 -8.88 -1.25 -10.13
CA SER A 103 -9.13 -0.97 -8.72
C SER A 103 -9.98 0.28 -8.52
N ASP A 104 -10.58 0.40 -7.33
CA ASP A 104 -11.36 1.56 -6.91
C ASP A 104 -10.48 2.76 -6.46
N LEU A 105 -9.18 2.78 -6.80
CA LEU A 105 -8.22 3.73 -6.25
C LEU A 105 -8.49 5.16 -6.73
N ALA A 106 -8.83 6.05 -5.80
CA ALA A 106 -9.16 7.44 -6.06
C ALA A 106 -8.10 8.42 -5.49
N SER A 107 -7.30 7.97 -4.51
CA SER A 107 -6.26 8.79 -3.92
C SER A 107 -4.99 7.98 -3.64
N LEU A 108 -3.87 8.49 -4.13
CA LEU A 108 -2.53 8.01 -3.82
C LEU A 108 -1.70 9.15 -3.23
N THR A 109 -1.21 8.97 -2.01
CA THR A 109 -0.24 9.86 -1.37
C THR A 109 1.10 9.15 -1.25
N VAL A 110 2.16 9.78 -1.73
CA VAL A 110 3.54 9.31 -1.59
C VAL A 110 4.34 10.39 -0.87
N PHE A 111 4.81 10.09 0.33
CA PHE A 111 5.54 11.02 1.19
C PHE A 111 6.88 10.40 1.58
N GLY A 112 8.00 11.06 1.27
CA GLY A 112 9.33 10.62 1.72
C GLY A 112 9.81 9.26 1.21
N CYS A 113 9.30 8.78 0.07
CA CYS A 113 9.79 7.53 -0.54
C CYS A 113 10.97 7.82 -1.48
N ASP A 114 12.20 7.64 -0.98
CA ASP A 114 13.44 8.08 -1.65
C ASP A 114 13.67 7.52 -3.07
N PHE A 115 13.10 6.37 -3.41
CA PHE A 115 13.22 5.76 -4.72
C PHE A 115 12.08 6.11 -5.69
N VAL A 116 11.13 6.93 -5.26
CA VAL A 116 10.10 7.52 -6.12
C VAL A 116 10.55 8.92 -6.49
N THR A 117 10.88 9.14 -7.76
CA THR A 117 11.33 10.45 -8.22
C THR A 117 10.16 11.31 -8.71
N ARG A 118 10.38 12.62 -8.82
CA ARG A 118 9.44 13.52 -9.49
C ARG A 118 9.09 13.08 -10.92
N ALA A 119 10.07 12.55 -11.66
CA ALA A 119 9.87 12.05 -13.01
C ALA A 119 8.94 10.82 -13.03
N ASP A 120 9.04 9.95 -12.03
CA ASP A 120 8.11 8.82 -11.87
C ASP A 120 6.68 9.31 -11.63
N ILE A 121 6.50 10.33 -10.80
CA ILE A 121 5.17 10.92 -10.51
C ILE A 121 4.58 11.61 -11.75
N GLU A 122 5.40 12.28 -12.56
CA GLU A 122 4.97 12.87 -13.83
C GLU A 122 4.50 11.79 -14.80
N GLN A 123 5.27 10.71 -14.97
CA GLN A 123 4.85 9.55 -15.78
C GLN A 123 3.57 8.90 -15.25
N LEU A 124 3.41 8.80 -13.92
CA LEU A 124 2.21 8.22 -13.32
C LEU A 124 0.97 9.08 -13.59
N ARG A 125 1.12 10.41 -13.54
CA ARG A 125 0.04 11.35 -13.90
C ARG A 125 -0.32 11.30 -15.38
N GLU A 126 0.67 11.13 -16.26
CA GLU A 126 0.42 10.89 -17.68
C GLU A 126 -0.37 9.60 -17.89
N GLN A 127 0.00 8.51 -17.21
CA GLN A 127 -0.73 7.25 -17.26
C GLN A 127 -2.19 7.42 -16.79
N VAL A 128 -2.40 8.10 -15.66
CA VAL A 128 -3.76 8.43 -15.14
C VAL A 128 -4.57 9.19 -16.18
N ALA A 129 -3.99 10.20 -16.82
CA ALA A 129 -4.67 11.00 -17.84
C ALA A 129 -4.99 10.17 -19.11
N GLN A 130 -4.04 9.35 -19.58
CA GLN A 130 -4.21 8.48 -20.75
C GLN A 130 -5.30 7.43 -20.54
N GLN A 131 -5.41 6.91 -19.31
CA GLN A 131 -6.41 5.90 -18.94
C GLN A 131 -7.73 6.53 -18.47
N ASN A 132 -7.81 7.87 -18.43
CA ASN A 132 -8.99 8.63 -17.96
C ASN A 132 -9.45 8.18 -16.55
N LEU A 133 -8.50 7.96 -15.66
CA LEU A 133 -8.76 7.56 -14.27
C LEU A 133 -9.09 8.79 -13.41
N ASP A 134 -10.04 8.64 -12.48
CA ASP A 134 -10.34 9.62 -11.45
C ASP A 134 -9.42 9.42 -10.22
N LEU A 135 -8.10 9.49 -10.44
CA LEU A 135 -7.07 9.26 -9.42
C LEU A 135 -6.31 10.55 -9.12
N VAL A 136 -6.33 10.97 -7.86
CA VAL A 136 -5.53 12.10 -7.37
C VAL A 136 -4.20 11.62 -6.78
N ILE A 137 -3.08 12.09 -7.34
CA ILE A 137 -1.72 11.77 -6.87
C ILE A 137 -1.11 12.97 -6.14
N ARG A 138 -0.83 12.79 -4.84
CA ARG A 138 -0.08 13.74 -3.99
C ARG A 138 1.33 13.19 -3.74
N TYR A 139 2.33 14.03 -3.94
CA TYR A 139 3.73 13.66 -3.76
C TYR A 139 4.45 14.74 -2.97
N PHE A 140 5.20 14.31 -1.97
CA PHE A 140 5.94 15.17 -1.05
C PHE A 140 7.32 14.56 -0.80
N GLU A 141 8.35 15.37 -1.03
CA GLU A 141 9.74 15.07 -0.71
C GLU A 141 10.03 15.46 0.74
N LEU A 142 10.98 14.76 1.37
CA LEU A 142 11.52 15.10 2.69
C LEU A 142 12.61 16.18 2.61
#